data_AF-A0AA35VZC1-F1
#
_entry.id   AF-A0AA35VZC1-F1
#
_cell.length_a   1.000
_cell.length_b   1.000
_cell.length_c   1.000
_cell.angle_alpha   90.00
_cell.angle_beta   90.00
_cell.angle_gamma   90.00
#
_symmetry.space_group_name_H-M   'P 1'
#
loop_
_entity.id
_entity.type
_entity.pdbx_description
1 polymer ?
#
loop_
_entity_poly.entity_id
_entity_poly.type
_entity_poly.pdbx_seq_one_letter_code
_entity_poly.pdbx_strand_id
1 'polypeptide(L)'
;MAGYLTHLLADETWIANMFRPFFGNRDVFEDGVLGLVMDRAMQLELDRRCWQEIGPLRESLDIAVEQVQVEFLPDETLADWVQWVTSNLDRGFSWERLRFMARRIASGEEGHPAHVLADAFVNDSSDGMERMYAYIPRGSEEDYQEAVVASLTKAIEAYLP
;
A
#
# COMPACT_ATOMS: atom_id res chain seq x y z
N MET A 1 -17.98 6.47 -4.79
CA MET A 1 -17.87 5.49 -5.91
C MET A 1 -16.49 5.49 -6.53
N ALA A 2 -15.93 6.64 -6.94
CA ALA A 2 -14.59 6.72 -7.52
C ALA A 2 -13.50 6.10 -6.63
N GLY A 3 -13.43 6.45 -5.33
CA GLY A 3 -12.43 5.88 -4.41
C GLY A 3 -12.47 4.35 -4.25
N TYR A 4 -13.66 3.74 -4.31
CA TYR A 4 -13.80 2.28 -4.23
C TYR A 4 -13.32 1.61 -5.53
N LEU A 5 -13.74 2.16 -6.68
CA LEU A 5 -13.30 1.68 -7.99
C LEU A 5 -11.78 1.82 -8.15
N THR A 6 -11.21 2.94 -7.71
CA THR A 6 -9.78 3.19 -7.85
C THR A 6 -8.95 2.22 -7.01
N HIS A 7 -9.42 1.88 -5.81
CA HIS A 7 -8.78 0.86 -4.98
C HIS A 7 -8.81 -0.52 -5.62
N LEU A 8 -9.96 -0.97 -6.15
CA LEU A 8 -10.05 -2.28 -6.80
C LEU A 8 -9.14 -2.40 -8.03
N LEU A 9 -9.08 -1.36 -8.85
CA LEU A 9 -8.22 -1.33 -10.04
C LEU A 9 -6.74 -1.33 -9.66
N ALA A 10 -6.36 -0.59 -8.60
CA ALA A 10 -4.99 -0.63 -8.09
C ALA A 10 -4.61 -2.05 -7.63
N ASP A 11 -5.48 -2.72 -6.87
CA ASP A 11 -5.25 -4.10 -6.40
C ASP A 11 -5.15 -5.09 -7.56
N GLU A 12 -6.04 -5.00 -8.55
CA GLU A 12 -5.99 -5.87 -9.73
C GLU A 12 -4.71 -5.65 -10.54
N THR A 13 -4.33 -4.39 -10.74
CA THR A 13 -3.09 -4.01 -11.45
C THR A 13 -1.87 -4.51 -10.69
N TRP A 14 -1.86 -4.43 -9.36
CA TRP A 14 -0.80 -4.98 -8.52
C TRP A 14 -0.68 -6.49 -8.71
N ILE A 15 -1.81 -7.20 -8.67
CA ILE A 15 -1.83 -8.65 -8.83
C ILE A 15 -1.27 -9.05 -10.21
N ALA A 16 -1.70 -8.36 -11.26
CA ALA A 16 -1.31 -8.67 -12.64
C ALA A 16 0.15 -8.31 -12.94
N ASN A 17 0.62 -7.17 -12.48
CA ASN A 17 1.90 -6.59 -12.93
C ASN A 17 3.04 -6.79 -11.92
N MET A 18 2.73 -6.97 -10.63
CA MET A 18 3.74 -7.09 -9.57
C MET A 18 3.70 -8.46 -8.89
N PHE A 19 2.56 -8.83 -8.31
CA PHE A 19 2.47 -10.06 -7.51
C PHE A 19 2.71 -11.31 -8.34
N ARG A 20 1.92 -11.55 -9.39
CA ARG A 20 2.03 -12.79 -10.18
C ARG A 20 3.36 -12.92 -10.92
N PRO A 21 3.92 -11.85 -11.53
CA PRO A 21 5.20 -11.96 -12.24
C PRO A 21 6.40 -12.19 -11.32
N PHE A 22 6.38 -11.61 -10.10
CA PHE A 22 7.52 -11.63 -9.19
C PHE A 22 7.23 -12.40 -7.89
N PHE A 23 6.47 -11.81 -6.97
CA PHE A 23 6.35 -12.31 -5.59
C PHE A 23 5.64 -13.67 -5.45
N GLY A 24 4.69 -13.95 -6.33
CA GLY A 24 3.97 -15.22 -6.43
C GLY A 24 4.63 -16.22 -7.38
N ASN A 25 5.70 -15.83 -8.08
CA ASN A 25 6.41 -16.65 -9.05
C ASN A 25 7.56 -17.41 -8.39
N ARG A 26 7.48 -18.75 -8.41
CA ARG A 26 8.51 -19.62 -7.80
C ARG A 26 9.83 -19.67 -8.57
N ASP A 27 9.84 -19.21 -9.82
CA ASP A 27 11.08 -19.05 -10.59
C ASP A 27 11.84 -17.79 -10.18
N VAL A 28 11.18 -16.82 -9.53
CA VAL A 28 11.79 -15.59 -9.01
C VAL A 28 12.09 -15.74 -7.51
N PHE A 29 11.09 -16.15 -6.73
CA PHE A 29 11.23 -16.47 -5.31
C PHE A 29 10.95 -17.95 -5.07
N GLU A 30 12.00 -18.76 -5.02
CA GLU A 30 11.89 -20.21 -4.76
C GLU A 30 11.14 -20.46 -3.43
N ASP A 31 11.55 -19.76 -2.38
CA ASP A 31 10.79 -19.67 -1.13
C ASP A 31 9.64 -18.65 -1.26
N GLY A 32 8.42 -19.16 -1.29
CA GLY A 32 7.23 -18.33 -1.41
C GLY A 32 6.84 -17.64 -0.11
N VAL A 33 7.31 -18.11 1.05
CA VAL A 33 7.13 -17.32 2.29
C VAL A 33 7.98 -16.05 2.19
N LEU A 34 9.22 -16.18 1.71
CA LEU A 34 10.06 -15.03 1.39
C LEU A 34 9.39 -14.13 0.35
N GLY A 35 8.88 -14.68 -0.76
CA GLY A 35 8.15 -13.92 -1.77
C GLY A 35 6.97 -13.12 -1.19
N LEU A 36 6.16 -13.73 -0.31
CA LEU A 36 5.04 -13.06 0.36
C LEU A 36 5.49 -11.96 1.33
N VAL A 37 6.59 -12.16 2.06
CA VAL A 37 7.14 -11.11 2.94
C VAL A 37 7.69 -9.95 2.11
N MET A 38 8.38 -10.24 1.00
CA MET A 38 8.90 -9.22 0.09
C MET A 38 7.78 -8.44 -0.62
N ASP A 39 6.65 -9.07 -0.97
CA ASP A 39 5.46 -8.39 -1.50
C ASP A 39 4.97 -7.31 -0.52
N ARG A 40 4.84 -7.68 0.76
CA ARG A 40 4.42 -6.75 1.82
C ARG A 40 5.44 -5.67 2.09
N ALA A 41 6.73 -5.99 2.00
CA ALA A 41 7.79 -5.01 2.14
C ALA A 41 7.77 -3.99 0.99
N MET A 42 7.54 -4.42 -0.25
CA MET A 42 7.41 -3.50 -1.40
C MET A 42 6.18 -2.60 -1.29
N GLN A 43 5.03 -3.14 -0.87
CA GLN A 43 3.84 -2.32 -0.61
C GLN A 43 4.11 -1.27 0.47
N LEU A 44 4.86 -1.61 1.52
CA LEU A 44 5.25 -0.65 2.56
C LEU A 44 6.27 0.37 2.05
N GLU A 45 7.17 0.00 1.13
CA GLU A 45 8.05 0.97 0.48
C GLU A 45 7.25 1.99 -0.33
N LEU A 46 6.23 1.56 -1.07
CA LEU A 46 5.30 2.47 -1.76
C LEU A 46 4.57 3.37 -0.78
N ASP A 47 4.03 2.82 0.31
CA ASP A 47 3.43 3.62 1.39
C ASP A 47 4.41 4.67 1.92
N ARG A 48 5.67 4.29 2.13
CA ARG A 48 6.72 5.18 2.65
C ARG A 48 7.01 6.34 1.68
N ARG A 49 7.10 6.05 0.38
CA ARG A 49 7.30 7.08 -0.67
C ARG A 49 6.10 8.04 -0.72
N CYS A 50 4.89 7.49 -0.77
CA CYS A 50 3.65 8.29 -0.74
C CYS A 50 3.55 9.15 0.53
N TRP A 51 4.03 8.66 1.68
CA TRP A 51 4.00 9.44 2.92
C TRP A 51 4.78 10.75 2.85
N GLN A 52 5.84 10.80 2.05
CA GLN A 52 6.62 12.02 1.82
C GLN A 52 5.81 13.07 1.03
N GLU A 53 4.87 12.62 0.20
CA GLU A 53 4.03 13.46 -0.65
C GLU A 53 2.70 13.85 0.02
N ILE A 54 2.21 13.07 0.98
CA ILE A 54 0.96 13.32 1.70
C ILE A 54 1.08 14.49 2.70
N GLY A 55 2.27 14.77 3.21
CA GLY A 55 2.51 15.85 4.18
C GLY A 55 1.90 17.19 3.77
N PRO A 56 2.18 17.72 2.56
CA PRO A 56 1.56 18.93 2.02
C PRO A 56 0.04 18.82 1.77
N LEU A 57 -0.47 17.64 1.38
CA LEU A 57 -1.90 17.43 1.16
C LEU A 57 -2.71 17.48 2.46
N ARG A 58 -2.07 17.23 3.62
CA ARG A 58 -2.68 17.36 4.94
C ARG A 58 -3.27 18.74 5.18
N GLU A 59 -2.52 19.80 4.82
CA GLU A 59 -2.99 21.18 4.98
C GLU A 59 -4.23 21.49 4.12
N SER A 60 -4.42 20.73 3.03
CA SER A 60 -5.59 20.87 2.17
C SER A 60 -6.82 20.10 2.69
N LEU A 61 -6.63 19.09 3.53
CA LEU A 61 -7.73 18.29 4.11
C LEU A 61 -8.47 19.03 5.24
N ASP A 62 -7.76 19.87 6.02
CA ASP A 62 -8.37 20.68 7.08
C ASP A 62 -9.35 21.74 6.54
N ILE A 63 -9.23 22.11 5.26
CA ILE A 63 -9.99 23.22 4.64
C ILE A 63 -11.36 22.76 4.11
N ALA A 64 -11.56 21.46 3.84
CA ALA A 64 -12.62 21.01 2.93
C ALA A 64 -13.94 20.58 3.61
N VAL A 65 -14.00 20.46 4.94
CA VAL A 65 -15.14 19.83 5.62
C VAL A 65 -16.36 20.74 5.70
N GLU A 66 -16.15 22.04 5.96
CA GLU A 66 -17.23 23.00 6.20
C GLU A 66 -18.13 23.25 4.97
N GLN A 67 -17.68 22.85 3.77
CA GLN A 67 -18.40 23.07 2.51
C GLN A 67 -19.07 21.81 1.95
N VAL A 68 -18.90 20.65 2.61
CA VAL A 68 -19.40 19.36 2.13
C VAL A 68 -20.62 18.95 2.96
N GLN A 69 -21.82 19.26 2.47
CA GLN A 69 -23.06 18.72 3.03
C GLN A 69 -23.39 17.38 2.37
N VAL A 70 -23.42 16.34 3.18
CA VAL A 70 -23.84 15.00 2.76
C VAL A 70 -25.16 14.70 3.45
N GLU A 71 -26.29 14.76 2.72
CA GLU A 71 -27.65 14.68 3.29
C GLU A 71 -27.91 13.50 4.24
N PHE A 72 -27.16 12.39 4.12
CA PHE A 72 -27.32 11.18 4.93
C PHE A 72 -26.29 11.03 6.05
N LEU A 73 -25.35 11.96 6.19
CA LEU A 73 -24.26 11.93 7.18
C LEU A 73 -24.33 13.20 8.04
N PRO A 74 -24.56 13.07 9.36
CA PRO A 74 -24.53 14.22 10.26
C PRO A 74 -23.16 14.92 10.23
N ASP A 75 -23.16 16.25 10.32
CA ASP A 75 -21.94 17.07 10.29
C ASP A 75 -20.93 16.66 11.38
N GLU A 76 -21.44 16.30 12.57
CA GLU A 76 -20.65 15.77 13.68
C GLU A 76 -19.92 14.45 13.33
N THR A 77 -20.60 13.56 12.61
CA THR A 77 -20.02 12.28 12.17
C THR A 77 -18.95 12.50 11.10
N LEU A 78 -19.16 13.48 10.22
CA LEU A 78 -18.17 13.86 9.22
C LEU A 78 -16.94 14.47 9.88
N ALA A 79 -17.12 15.36 10.87
CA ALA A 79 -16.03 15.95 11.63
C ALA A 79 -15.20 14.90 12.39
N ASP A 80 -15.87 13.97 13.09
CA ASP A 80 -15.22 12.85 13.78
C ASP A 80 -14.42 11.98 12.81
N TRP A 81 -14.98 11.69 11.63
CA TRP A 81 -14.30 10.93 10.60
C TRP A 81 -13.05 11.66 10.08
N VAL A 82 -13.14 12.97 9.81
CA VAL A 82 -11.98 13.77 9.37
C VAL A 82 -10.90 13.77 10.43
N GLN A 83 -11.25 14.02 11.69
CA GLN A 83 -10.30 13.98 12.80
C GLN A 83 -9.63 12.61 12.92
N TRP A 84 -10.39 11.53 12.74
CA TRP A 84 -9.85 10.18 12.75
C TRP A 84 -8.88 9.95 11.59
N VAL A 85 -9.21 10.40 10.37
CA VAL A 85 -8.32 10.28 9.20
C VAL A 85 -7.04 11.08 9.42
N THR A 86 -7.12 12.35 9.80
CA THR A 86 -5.95 13.21 10.00
C THR A 86 -5.05 12.69 11.12
N SER A 87 -5.63 12.21 12.23
CA SER A 87 -4.87 11.58 13.32
C SER A 87 -4.11 10.32 12.87
N ASN A 88 -4.65 9.56 11.90
CA ASN A 88 -3.94 8.41 11.34
C ASN A 88 -2.82 8.82 10.38
N LEU A 89 -3.00 9.92 9.64
CA LEU A 89 -1.96 10.51 8.78
C LEU A 89 -0.78 11.11 9.58
N ASP A 90 -0.97 11.42 10.86
CA ASP A 90 0.10 11.97 11.71
C ASP A 90 1.03 10.89 12.31
N ARG A 91 0.69 9.60 12.19
CA ARG A 91 1.46 8.51 12.85
C ARG A 91 2.81 8.22 12.21
N GLY A 92 3.08 8.74 11.01
CA GLY A 92 4.32 8.50 10.27
C GLY A 92 4.41 7.10 9.67
N PHE A 93 5.42 6.89 8.84
CA PHE A 93 5.78 5.57 8.33
C PHE A 93 6.61 4.78 9.36
N SER A 94 6.39 3.47 9.43
CA SER A 94 7.22 2.55 10.22
C SER A 94 7.27 1.16 9.60
N TRP A 95 8.49 0.60 9.51
CA TRP A 95 8.73 -0.78 9.07
C TRP A 95 8.19 -1.83 10.04
N GLU A 96 7.88 -1.47 11.29
CA GLU A 96 7.22 -2.34 12.27
C GLU A 96 5.90 -2.93 11.73
N ARG A 97 5.24 -2.22 10.82
CA ARG A 97 4.04 -2.70 10.11
C ARG A 97 4.26 -4.03 9.41
N LEU A 98 5.48 -4.32 8.94
CA LEU A 98 5.81 -5.58 8.29
C LEU A 98 5.68 -6.78 9.25
N ARG A 99 6.05 -6.62 10.52
CA ARG A 99 5.86 -7.68 11.54
C ARG A 99 4.38 -8.01 11.74
N PHE A 100 3.50 -7.01 11.70
CA PHE A 100 2.06 -7.23 11.76
C PHE A 100 1.53 -7.92 10.49
N MET A 101 2.05 -7.56 9.31
CA MET A 101 1.69 -8.21 8.05
C MET A 101 2.17 -9.67 8.00
N ALA A 102 3.34 -9.98 8.56
CA ALA A 102 3.87 -11.34 8.67
C ALA A 102 2.95 -12.27 9.48
N ARG A 103 2.30 -11.76 10.54
CA ARG A 103 1.29 -12.53 11.29
C ARG A 103 0.11 -12.96 10.44
N ARG A 104 -0.28 -12.14 9.46
CA ARG A 104 -1.36 -12.47 8.51
C ARG A 104 -0.91 -13.55 7.53
N ILE A 105 0.33 -13.48 7.03
CA ILE A 105 0.93 -14.53 6.19
C ILE A 105 0.96 -15.85 6.96
N ALA A 106 1.39 -15.80 8.23
CA ALA A 106 1.46 -16.95 9.11
C ALA A 106 0.10 -17.51 9.54
N SER A 107 -1.02 -16.86 9.20
CA SER A 107 -2.38 -17.25 9.65
C SER A 107 -2.47 -17.47 11.17
N GLY A 108 -1.68 -16.75 11.95
CA GLY A 108 -1.61 -16.88 13.42
C GLY A 108 -0.64 -17.94 13.96
N GLU A 109 0.08 -18.69 13.13
CA GLU A 109 1.09 -19.66 13.57
C GLU A 109 2.36 -18.96 14.08
N GLU A 110 2.73 -19.16 15.35
CA GLU A 110 3.90 -18.50 15.95
C GLU A 110 5.24 -18.98 15.40
N GLY A 111 5.33 -20.26 14.99
CA GLY A 111 6.56 -20.86 14.44
C GLY A 111 6.79 -20.59 12.95
N HIS A 112 5.91 -19.84 12.30
CA HIS A 112 5.96 -19.66 10.86
C HIS A 112 7.18 -18.84 10.42
N PRO A 113 7.91 -19.24 9.35
CA PRO A 113 9.14 -18.55 8.91
C PRO A 113 8.96 -17.06 8.58
N ALA A 114 7.75 -16.64 8.23
CA ALA A 114 7.41 -15.25 7.91
C ALA A 114 7.82 -14.27 9.03
N HIS A 115 7.73 -14.66 10.30
CA HIS A 115 8.11 -13.78 11.42
C HIS A 115 9.61 -13.48 11.41
N VAL A 116 10.43 -14.52 11.25
CA VAL A 116 11.89 -14.40 11.22
C VAL A 116 12.34 -13.57 10.01
N LEU A 117 11.73 -13.81 8.84
CA LEU A 117 12.03 -13.07 7.62
C LEU A 117 11.65 -11.59 7.75
N ALA A 118 10.48 -11.29 8.32
CA ALA A 118 10.06 -9.92 8.58
C ALA A 118 10.95 -9.25 9.63
N ASP A 119 11.33 -9.93 10.70
CA ASP A 119 12.23 -9.38 11.72
C ASP A 119 13.61 -9.06 11.14
N ALA A 120 14.17 -9.96 10.33
CA ALA A 120 15.43 -9.74 9.64
C ALA A 120 15.36 -8.52 8.71
N PHE A 121 14.25 -8.35 7.99
CA PHE A 121 14.03 -7.17 7.16
C PHE A 121 13.90 -5.89 7.99
N VAL A 122 13.11 -5.89 9.06
CA VAL A 122 12.91 -4.67 9.88
C VAL A 122 14.19 -4.25 10.59
N ASN A 123 15.02 -5.20 11.02
CA ASN A 123 16.29 -4.92 11.69
C ASN A 123 17.34 -4.29 10.75
N ASP A 124 17.28 -4.60 9.44
CA ASP A 124 18.10 -3.94 8.42
C ASP A 124 17.28 -3.73 7.12
N SER A 125 16.44 -2.70 7.15
CA SER A 125 15.54 -2.41 6.04
C SER A 125 16.26 -1.95 4.77
N SER A 126 17.46 -1.36 4.89
CA SER A 126 18.24 -0.93 3.73
C SER A 126 18.76 -2.14 2.95
N ASP A 127 19.41 -3.08 3.65
CA ASP A 127 19.85 -4.34 3.05
C ASP A 127 18.66 -5.19 2.59
N GLY A 128 17.55 -5.17 3.35
CA GLY A 128 16.28 -5.76 2.96
C GLY A 128 15.80 -5.30 1.58
N MET A 129 15.78 -3.98 1.34
CA MET A 129 15.41 -3.41 0.05
C MET A 129 16.41 -3.77 -1.05
N GLU A 130 17.72 -3.71 -0.77
CA GLU A 130 18.74 -4.09 -1.76
C GLU A 130 18.60 -5.55 -2.21
N ARG A 131 18.37 -6.47 -1.26
CA ARG A 131 18.10 -7.88 -1.56
C ARG A 131 16.84 -8.05 -2.39
N MET A 132 15.78 -7.29 -2.11
CA MET A 132 14.54 -7.34 -2.88
C MET A 132 14.76 -6.93 -4.34
N TYR A 133 15.50 -5.85 -4.59
CA TYR A 133 15.85 -5.40 -5.94
C TYR A 133 16.85 -6.30 -6.67
N ALA A 134 17.43 -7.30 -6.01
CA ALA A 134 18.18 -8.35 -6.70
C ALA A 134 17.26 -9.30 -7.48
N TYR A 135 15.99 -9.42 -7.08
CA TYR A 135 14.99 -10.30 -7.71
C TYR A 135 14.02 -9.56 -8.62
N ILE A 136 13.79 -8.27 -8.35
CA ILE A 136 12.78 -7.46 -9.03
C ILE A 136 13.49 -6.38 -9.84
N PRO A 137 13.17 -6.24 -11.15
CA PRO A 137 13.73 -5.18 -11.96
C PRO A 137 13.45 -3.80 -11.34
N ARG A 138 14.49 -2.97 -11.24
CA ARG A 138 14.31 -1.55 -10.90
C ARG A 138 13.44 -0.89 -11.96
N GLY A 139 12.50 -0.05 -11.56
CA GLY A 139 11.51 0.52 -12.48
C GLY A 139 10.14 -0.15 -12.39
N SER A 140 10.05 -1.35 -11.80
CA SER A 140 8.78 -2.09 -11.75
C SER A 140 7.70 -1.35 -10.97
N GLU A 141 8.09 -0.60 -9.93
CA GLU A 141 7.17 0.23 -9.17
C GLU A 141 6.63 1.40 -9.98
N GLU A 142 7.51 2.07 -10.75
CA GLU A 142 7.14 3.18 -11.62
C GLU A 142 6.22 2.69 -12.75
N ASP A 143 6.56 1.56 -13.39
CA ASP A 143 5.73 0.91 -14.41
C ASP A 143 4.34 0.53 -13.85
N TYR A 144 4.30 0.03 -12.61
CA TYR A 144 3.04 -0.24 -11.91
C TYR A 144 2.23 1.04 -11.68
N GLN A 145 2.85 2.11 -11.17
CA GLN A 145 2.17 3.39 -10.92
C GLN A 145 1.59 3.98 -12.20
N GLU A 146 2.35 3.97 -13.30
CA GLU A 146 1.89 4.43 -14.61
C GLU A 146 0.70 3.59 -15.11
N ALA A 147 0.78 2.26 -14.98
CA ALA A 147 -0.30 1.36 -15.38
C ALA A 147 -1.58 1.58 -14.56
N VAL A 148 -1.45 1.84 -13.25
CA VAL A 148 -2.58 2.18 -12.39
C VAL A 148 -3.21 3.49 -12.87
N VAL A 149 -2.44 4.57 -13.00
CA VAL A 149 -2.97 5.87 -13.44
C VAL A 149 -3.69 5.75 -14.78
N ALA A 150 -3.10 5.07 -15.76
CA ALA A 150 -3.72 4.86 -17.06
C ALA A 150 -5.05 4.08 -16.95
N SER A 151 -5.09 3.04 -16.12
CA SER A 151 -6.30 2.23 -15.89
C SER A 151 -7.39 3.04 -15.19
N LEU A 152 -7.02 3.86 -14.20
CA LEU A 152 -7.94 4.73 -13.47
C LEU A 152 -8.53 5.81 -14.36
N THR A 153 -7.71 6.51 -15.14
CA THR A 153 -8.17 7.54 -16.09
C THR A 153 -9.19 6.96 -17.05
N LYS A 154 -8.86 5.83 -17.68
CA LYS A 154 -9.77 5.15 -18.62
C LYS A 154 -11.08 4.72 -17.96
N ALA A 155 -11.02 4.22 -16.72
CA ALA A 155 -12.21 3.81 -15.99
C ALA A 155 -13.09 5.01 -15.65
N ILE A 156 -12.51 6.10 -15.13
CA ILE A 156 -13.24 7.32 -14.77
C ILE A 156 -13.86 7.98 -16.00
N GLU A 157 -13.13 8.06 -17.12
CA GLU A 157 -13.64 8.56 -18.40
C GLU A 157 -14.89 7.78 -18.86
N ALA A 158 -14.95 6.47 -18.64
CA ALA A 158 -16.13 5.67 -18.98
C ALA A 158 -17.37 5.98 -18.11
N TYR A 159 -17.19 6.63 -16.95
CA TYR A 159 -18.27 7.02 -16.03
C TYR A 159 -18.63 8.50 -16.10
N LEU A 160 -17.82 9.33 -16.77
CA LEU A 160 -18.12 10.74 -17.00
C LEU A 160 -18.80 10.88 -18.39
N PRO A 161 -20.06 11.31 -18.46
CA PRO A 161 -20.79 11.49 -19.72
C PRO A 161 -20.25 12.64 -20.58
#